data_AF-A0A942FWH1-F1
#
_entry.id   AF-A0A942FWH1-F1
#
_cell.length_a   1.000
_cell.length_b   1.000
_cell.length_c   1.000
_cell.angle_alpha   90.00
_cell.angle_beta   90.00
_cell.angle_gamma   90.00
#
_symmetry.space_group_name_H-M   'P 1'
#
loop_
_entity.id
_entity.type
_entity.pdbx_description
1 polymer ?
#
loop_
_entity_poly.entity_id
_entity_poly.type
_entity_poly.pdbx_seq_one_letter_code
_entity_poly.pdbx_strand_id
1 'polypeptide(L)'
;MTNMTRRKDQEATSQIEDEFFDILSDDVIAAFERQRQSPTQQNYRDLIRTIFAAIEGLVWGYRDHVVGIAKDLDRLTFEQEAALAEVGYQVSKTGKISTQARFVPLPSLFRLVTRIAVSLDPALRVRFD
;
A
#
# COMPACT_ATOMS: atom_id res chain seq x y z
N MET A 1 2.86 32.32 7.01
CA MET A 1 1.87 31.90 5.99
C MET A 1 2.04 30.43 5.58
N THR A 2 3.22 29.82 5.69
CA THR A 2 3.51 28.42 5.31
C THR A 2 2.75 27.33 6.10
N ASN A 3 2.40 27.58 7.37
CA ASN A 3 1.70 26.58 8.20
C ASN A 3 0.21 26.40 7.89
N MET A 4 -0.44 27.37 7.24
CA MET A 4 -1.89 27.32 7.01
C MET A 4 -2.23 26.56 5.72
N THR A 5 -1.36 26.60 4.71
CA THR A 5 -1.48 25.80 3.48
C THR A 5 -1.21 24.32 3.77
N ARG A 6 -0.12 24.01 4.49
CA ARG A 6 0.26 22.62 4.84
C ARG A 6 -0.83 21.86 5.62
N ARG A 7 -1.60 22.56 6.44
CA ARG A 7 -2.68 21.97 7.25
C ARG A 7 -3.92 21.63 6.42
N LYS A 8 -4.27 22.49 5.45
CA LYS A 8 -5.37 22.22 4.50
C LYS A 8 -5.04 21.06 3.56
N ASP A 9 -3.78 20.96 3.14
CA ASP A 9 -3.32 19.88 2.27
C ASP A 9 -3.37 18.52 3.00
N GLN A 10 -2.97 18.47 4.29
CA GLN A 10 -3.09 17.25 5.12
C GLN A 10 -4.54 16.83 5.38
N GLU A 11 -5.45 17.79 5.65
CA GLU A 11 -6.87 17.51 5.85
C GLU A 11 -7.53 16.96 4.57
N ALA A 12 -7.17 17.50 3.40
CA ALA A 12 -7.66 17.00 2.12
C ALA A 12 -7.15 15.59 1.79
N THR A 13 -5.87 15.29 2.06
CA THR A 13 -5.32 13.94 1.85
C THR A 13 -6.00 12.91 2.75
N SER A 14 -6.21 13.21 4.04
CA SER A 14 -6.89 12.31 4.97
C SER A 14 -8.32 12.00 4.52
N GLN A 15 -9.05 12.99 4.01
CA GLN A 15 -10.42 12.78 3.51
C GLN A 15 -10.46 11.85 2.28
N ILE A 16 -9.48 11.97 1.38
CA ILE A 16 -9.36 11.10 0.22
C ILE A 16 -9.00 9.66 0.62
N GLU A 17 -8.16 9.48 1.64
CA GLU A 17 -7.81 8.15 2.16
C GLU A 17 -9.02 7.46 2.81
N ASP A 18 -9.79 8.19 3.62
CA ASP A 18 -11.01 7.67 4.24
C ASP A 18 -12.06 7.28 3.17
N GLU A 19 -12.29 8.15 2.19
CA GLU A 19 -13.21 7.87 1.06
C GLU A 19 -12.75 6.65 0.25
N PHE A 20 -11.44 6.48 0.06
CA PHE A 20 -10.88 5.33 -0.63
C PHE A 20 -11.15 4.02 0.10
N PHE A 21 -10.97 3.96 1.43
CA PHE A 21 -11.22 2.74 2.21
C PHE A 21 -12.71 2.41 2.31
N ASP A 22 -13.58 3.43 2.35
CA ASP A 22 -15.02 3.24 2.29
C ASP A 22 -15.44 2.59 0.97
N ILE A 23 -14.93 3.08 -0.17
CA ILE A 23 -15.21 2.48 -1.49
C ILE A 23 -14.77 1.02 -1.55
N LEU A 24 -13.57 0.69 -1.07
CA LEU A 24 -13.09 -0.70 -1.06
C LEU A 24 -13.97 -1.60 -0.20
N SER A 25 -14.45 -1.08 0.94
CA SER A 25 -15.32 -1.83 1.84
C SER A 25 -16.70 -2.07 1.22
N ASP A 26 -17.29 -1.03 0.62
CA ASP A 26 -18.57 -1.09 -0.08
C ASP A 26 -18.53 -2.07 -1.26
N ASP A 27 -17.44 -2.08 -2.03
CA ASP A 27 -17.25 -3.03 -3.13
C ASP A 27 -17.22 -4.47 -2.64
N VAL A 28 -16.52 -4.75 -1.54
CA VAL A 28 -16.47 -6.09 -0.92
C VAL A 28 -17.85 -6.48 -0.41
N ILE A 29 -18.57 -5.59 0.28
CA ILE A 29 -19.93 -5.83 0.77
C ILE A 29 -20.86 -6.15 -0.40
N ALA A 30 -20.84 -5.34 -1.46
CA ALA A 30 -21.67 -5.54 -2.63
C ALA A 30 -21.35 -6.87 -3.34
N ALA A 31 -20.07 -7.23 -3.46
CA ALA A 31 -19.67 -8.52 -4.03
C ALA A 31 -20.12 -9.70 -3.17
N PHE A 32 -20.05 -9.55 -1.85
CA PHE A 32 -20.50 -10.56 -0.90
C PHE A 32 -22.02 -10.77 -0.99
N GLU A 33 -22.79 -9.69 -1.05
CA GLU A 33 -24.24 -9.76 -1.24
C GLU A 33 -24.62 -10.43 -2.56
N ARG A 34 -23.96 -10.08 -3.67
CA ARG A 34 -24.18 -10.74 -4.97
C ARG A 34 -23.91 -12.24 -4.91
N GLN A 35 -22.82 -12.66 -4.26
CA GLN A 35 -22.50 -14.07 -4.07
C GLN A 35 -23.55 -14.80 -3.22
N ARG A 36 -24.02 -14.15 -2.15
CA ARG A 36 -25.03 -14.71 -1.25
C ARG A 36 -26.40 -14.86 -1.91
N GLN A 37 -26.81 -13.88 -2.72
CA GLN A 37 -28.08 -13.90 -3.44
C GLN A 37 -28.05 -14.89 -4.61
N SER A 38 -26.90 -15.08 -5.25
CA SER A 38 -26.73 -15.98 -6.39
C SER A 38 -25.38 -16.72 -6.30
N PRO A 39 -25.32 -17.91 -5.69
CA PRO A 39 -24.07 -18.62 -5.41
C PRO A 39 -23.52 -19.36 -6.64
N THR A 40 -23.14 -18.59 -7.65
CA THR A 40 -22.49 -19.11 -8.86
C THR A 40 -20.98 -19.11 -8.73
N GLN A 41 -20.30 -19.94 -9.52
CA GLN A 41 -18.83 -19.93 -9.61
C GLN A 41 -18.29 -18.57 -10.07
N GLN A 42 -19.05 -17.84 -10.89
CA GLN A 42 -18.66 -16.51 -11.31
C GLN A 42 -18.67 -15.53 -10.13
N ASN A 43 -19.74 -15.50 -9.35
CA ASN A 43 -19.87 -14.59 -8.21
C ASN A 43 -18.91 -14.94 -7.08
N TYR A 44 -18.59 -16.23 -6.89
CA TYR A 44 -17.54 -16.64 -5.97
C TYR A 44 -16.16 -16.08 -6.36
N ARG A 45 -15.79 -16.20 -7.65
CA ARG A 45 -14.52 -15.65 -8.12
C ARG A 45 -14.49 -14.12 -8.10
N ASP A 46 -15.62 -13.47 -8.37
CA ASP A 46 -15.76 -12.01 -8.24
C ASP A 46 -15.47 -11.57 -6.81
N LEU A 47 -16.17 -12.14 -5.83
CA LEU A 47 -15.95 -11.86 -4.41
C LEU A 47 -14.49 -12.03 -3.99
N ILE A 48 -13.84 -13.14 -4.37
CA ILE A 48 -12.43 -13.37 -4.03
C ILE A 48 -11.54 -12.27 -4.64
N ARG A 49 -11.74 -11.90 -5.91
CA ARG A 49 -10.95 -10.84 -6.53
C ARG A 49 -11.16 -9.48 -5.85
N THR A 50 -12.41 -9.16 -5.51
CA THR A 50 -12.72 -7.91 -4.81
C THR A 50 -12.07 -7.86 -3.43
N ILE A 51 -12.08 -8.98 -2.68
CA ILE A 51 -11.37 -9.08 -1.40
C ILE A 51 -9.86 -8.86 -1.59
N PHE A 52 -9.24 -9.50 -2.58
CA PHE A 52 -7.81 -9.31 -2.84
C PHE A 52 -7.49 -7.86 -3.23
N ALA A 53 -8.30 -7.23 -4.08
CA ALA A 53 -8.13 -5.83 -4.44
C ALA A 53 -8.24 -4.89 -3.23
N ALA A 54 -9.19 -5.15 -2.32
CA ALA A 54 -9.34 -4.39 -1.08
C ALA A 54 -8.12 -4.56 -0.15
N ILE A 55 -7.62 -5.79 0.02
CA ILE A 55 -6.41 -6.05 0.82
C ILE A 55 -5.19 -5.36 0.20
N GLU A 56 -5.02 -5.42 -1.12
CA GLU A 56 -3.93 -4.73 -1.82
C GLU A 56 -4.00 -3.21 -1.60
N GLY A 57 -5.20 -2.62 -1.72
CA GLY A 57 -5.43 -1.20 -1.45
C GLY A 57 -5.09 -0.80 0.00
N LEU A 58 -5.51 -1.59 0.99
CA LEU A 58 -5.18 -1.36 2.40
C LEU A 58 -3.67 -1.44 2.66
N VAL A 59 -2.98 -2.43 2.09
CA VAL A 59 -1.52 -2.56 2.22
C VAL A 59 -0.80 -1.40 1.53
N TRP A 60 -1.31 -0.93 0.39
CA TRP A 60 -0.77 0.24 -0.29
C TRP A 60 -0.90 1.51 0.57
N GLY A 61 -2.08 1.75 1.17
CA GLY A 61 -2.28 2.88 2.08
C GLY A 61 -1.39 2.80 3.32
N TYR A 62 -1.29 1.61 3.93
CA TYR A 62 -0.38 1.36 5.05
C TYR A 62 1.09 1.65 4.68
N ARG A 63 1.52 1.21 3.49
CA ARG A 63 2.85 1.50 2.96
C ARG A 63 3.07 2.99 2.83
N ASP A 64 2.17 3.70 2.17
CA ASP A 64 2.34 5.13 1.88
C ASP A 64 2.46 5.94 3.18
N HIS A 65 1.59 5.66 4.15
CA HIS A 65 1.62 6.30 5.47
C HIS A 65 2.95 6.06 6.22
N VAL A 66 3.37 4.80 6.35
CA VAL A 66 4.63 4.46 7.05
C VAL A 66 5.84 5.02 6.34
N VAL A 67 5.87 4.96 5.00
CA VAL A 67 6.98 5.49 4.20
C VAL A 67 7.04 7.00 4.27
N GLY A 68 5.90 7.69 4.25
CA GLY A 68 5.81 9.13 4.45
C GLY A 68 6.47 9.56 5.76
N ILE A 69 6.09 8.92 6.87
CA ILE A 69 6.69 9.18 8.19
C ILE A 69 8.19 8.84 8.19
N ALA A 70 8.59 7.69 7.62
CA ALA A 70 9.99 7.28 7.58
C ALA A 70 10.86 8.26 6.80
N LYS A 71 10.34 8.83 5.70
CA LYS A 71 11.02 9.85 4.89
C LYS A 71 11.16 11.16 5.66
N ASP A 72 10.09 11.62 6.30
CA ASP A 72 10.11 12.85 7.11
C ASP A 72 11.12 12.78 8.27
N LEU A 73 11.42 11.58 8.75
CA LEU A 73 12.38 11.32 9.84
C LEU A 73 13.78 10.91 9.35
N ASP A 74 14.02 10.83 8.04
CA ASP A 74 15.27 10.34 7.44
C ASP A 74 15.69 8.95 7.98
N ARG A 75 14.70 8.05 8.10
CA ARG A 75 14.87 6.68 8.64
C ARG A 75 14.78 5.58 7.60
N LEU A 76 14.56 5.92 6.33
CA LEU A 76 14.47 4.95 5.25
C LEU A 76 15.86 4.69 4.67
N THR A 77 16.31 3.43 4.63
CA THR A 77 17.57 3.10 3.95
C THR A 77 17.38 3.12 2.44
N PHE A 78 18.49 3.28 1.70
CA PHE A 78 18.47 3.22 0.24
C PHE A 78 17.89 1.90 -0.29
N GLU A 79 18.22 0.77 0.33
CA GLU A 79 17.72 -0.55 -0.06
C GLU A 79 16.21 -0.67 0.18
N GLN A 80 15.71 -0.10 1.27
CA GLN A 80 14.27 -0.08 1.56
C GLN A 80 13.53 0.78 0.54
N GLU A 81 14.04 1.98 0.25
CA GLU A 81 13.45 2.86 -0.75
C GLU A 81 13.44 2.22 -2.15
N ALA A 82 14.57 1.61 -2.55
CA ALA A 82 14.66 0.91 -3.82
C ALA A 82 13.72 -0.31 -3.90
N ALA A 83 13.55 -1.05 -2.81
CA ALA A 83 12.63 -2.18 -2.76
C ALA A 83 11.16 -1.72 -2.87
N LEU A 84 10.80 -0.64 -2.17
CA LEU A 84 9.44 -0.08 -2.15
C LEU A 84 9.05 0.65 -3.44
N ALA A 85 10.04 1.08 -4.23
CA ALA A 85 9.81 1.70 -5.53
C ALA A 85 9.27 0.72 -6.58
N GLU A 86 9.39 -0.60 -6.35
CA GLU A 86 8.96 -1.66 -7.28
C GLU A 86 9.49 -1.47 -8.72
N VAL A 87 10.65 -0.82 -8.85
CA VAL A 87 11.34 -0.54 -10.11
C VAL A 87 12.78 -0.99 -10.01
N GLY A 88 13.18 -1.88 -10.92
CA GLY A 88 14.57 -2.24 -11.15
C GLY A 88 15.18 -1.42 -12.28
N TYR A 89 16.50 -1.22 -12.21
CA TYR A 89 17.26 -0.56 -13.27
C TYR A 89 18.20 -1.56 -13.93
N GLN A 90 18.29 -1.51 -15.26
CA GLN A 90 19.24 -2.27 -16.05
C GLN A 90 20.08 -1.31 -16.89
N VAL A 91 21.39 -1.58 -16.97
CA VAL A 91 22.32 -0.83 -17.80
C VAL A 91 22.73 -1.69 -18.98
N SER A 92 22.54 -1.18 -20.20
CA SER A 92 22.95 -1.88 -21.42
C SER A 92 24.46 -1.83 -21.63
N LYS A 93 24.96 -2.65 -22.57
CA LYS A 93 26.37 -2.60 -23.02
C LYS A 93 26.77 -1.24 -23.63
N THR A 94 25.80 -0.43 -24.04
CA THR A 94 26.01 0.92 -24.57
C THR A 94 25.88 2.01 -23.50
N GLY A 95 25.69 1.64 -22.23
CA GLY A 95 25.51 2.58 -21.12
C GLY A 95 24.10 3.17 -21.00
N LYS A 96 23.11 2.66 -21.74
CA LYS A 96 21.72 3.12 -21.63
C LYS A 96 21.05 2.51 -20.41
N ILE A 97 20.41 3.34 -19.58
CA ILE A 97 19.58 2.91 -18.45
C ILE A 97 18.16 2.63 -18.93
N SER A 98 17.60 1.50 -18.51
CA SER A 98 16.18 1.17 -18.69
C SER A 98 15.58 0.69 -17.37
N THR A 99 14.30 0.99 -17.16
CA THR A 99 13.53 0.55 -16.00
C THR A 99 12.78 -0.74 -16.29
N GLN A 100 12.68 -1.62 -15.30
CA GLN A 100 11.84 -2.81 -15.34
C GLN A 100 10.97 -2.84 -14.08
N ALA A 101 9.68 -3.07 -14.22
CA ALA A 101 8.81 -3.28 -13.07
C ALA A 101 9.24 -4.52 -12.28
N ARG A 102 9.35 -4.39 -10.96
CA ARG A 102 9.69 -5.45 -10.02
C ARG A 102 8.61 -5.54 -8.96
N PHE A 103 7.68 -6.47 -9.17
CA PHE A 103 6.60 -6.74 -8.23
C PHE A 103 7.14 -7.34 -6.93
N VAL A 104 6.78 -6.76 -5.79
CA VAL A 104 7.02 -7.36 -4.48
C VAL A 104 5.76 -8.11 -4.07
N PRO A 105 5.85 -9.44 -3.79
CA PRO A 105 4.69 -10.18 -3.31
C PRO A 105 4.07 -9.53 -2.07
N LEU A 106 2.74 -9.41 -2.05
CA LEU A 106 2.00 -8.70 -1.01
C LEU A 106 2.39 -9.09 0.43
N PRO A 107 2.56 -10.38 0.78
CA PRO A 107 2.99 -10.74 2.14
C PRO A 107 4.41 -10.25 2.47
N SER A 108 5.31 -10.20 1.49
CA SER A 108 6.66 -9.70 1.66
C SER A 108 6.68 -8.18 1.81
N LEU A 109 5.86 -7.49 1.01
CA LEU A 109 5.69 -6.03 1.11
C LEU A 109 5.16 -5.65 2.50
N PHE A 110 4.08 -6.29 2.94
CA PHE A 110 3.48 -6.05 4.24
C PHE A 110 4.48 -6.29 5.40
N ARG A 111 5.26 -7.37 5.36
CA ARG A 111 6.33 -7.63 6.34
C ARG A 111 7.41 -6.56 6.33
N LEU A 112 7.84 -6.10 5.15
CA LEU A 112 8.85 -5.04 5.03
C LEU A 112 8.35 -3.74 5.65
N VAL A 113 7.14 -3.31 5.29
CA VAL A 113 6.53 -2.08 5.83
C VAL A 113 6.34 -2.18 7.34
N THR A 114 5.92 -3.34 7.85
CA THR A 114 5.79 -3.58 9.30
C THR A 114 7.13 -3.44 10.02
N ARG A 115 8.22 -3.97 9.46
CA ARG A 115 9.56 -3.82 10.04
C ARG A 115 10.01 -2.36 10.07
N ILE A 116 9.70 -1.59 9.02
CA ILE A 116 9.95 -0.15 9.00
C ILE A 116 9.15 0.52 10.12
N ALA A 117 7.84 0.27 10.23
CA ALA A 117 7.00 0.83 11.27
C ALA A 117 7.51 0.52 12.70
N VAL A 118 7.90 -0.72 12.98
CA VAL A 118 8.49 -1.12 14.27
C VAL A 118 9.84 -0.43 14.53
N SER A 119 10.61 -0.13 13.48
CA SER A 119 11.86 0.61 13.63
C SER A 119 11.63 2.10 13.94
N LEU A 120 10.49 2.67 13.51
CA LEU A 120 10.08 4.04 13.83
C LEU A 120 9.55 4.14 15.26
N ASP A 121 8.76 3.16 15.69
CA ASP A 121 8.25 3.05 17.06
C ASP A 121 8.44 1.62 17.62
N PRO A 122 9.51 1.38 18.41
CA PRO A 122 9.75 0.09 19.03
C PRO A 122 8.68 -0.36 20.02
N ALA A 123 7.77 0.53 20.45
CA ALA A 123 6.64 0.15 21.29
C ALA A 123 5.56 -0.63 20.52
N LEU A 124 5.56 -0.58 19.17
CA LEU A 124 4.72 -1.42 18.33
C LEU A 124 5.08 -2.90 18.54
N ARG A 125 4.21 -3.62 19.25
CA ARG A 125 4.36 -5.08 19.51
C ARG A 125 3.82 -5.94 18.37
N VAL A 126 3.98 -5.49 17.12
CA VAL A 126 3.50 -6.22 15.95
C VAL A 126 4.64 -7.11 15.43
N ARG A 127 4.39 -8.42 15.31
CA ARG A 127 5.32 -9.37 14.68
C ARG A 127 4.59 -10.14 13.60
N PHE A 128 5.18 -10.16 12.40
CA PHE A 128 4.76 -10.98 11.28
C PHE A 128 5.98 -11.76 10.80
N ASP A 129 6.24 -12.89 11.47
CA ASP A 129 7.14 -13.95 11.02
C ASP A 129 6.47 -14.81 9.92
#